data_AF-A0A7K1S5I5-F1
#
_entry.id   AF-A0A7K1S5I5-F1
#
_cell.length_a   1.000
_cell.length_b   1.000
_cell.length_c   1.000
_cell.angle_alpha   90.00
_cell.angle_beta   90.00
_cell.angle_gamma   90.00
#
_symmetry.space_group_name_H-M   'P 1'
#
loop_
_entity.id
_entity.type
_entity.pdbx_description
1 polymer ?
#
loop_
_entity_poly.entity_id
_entity_poly.type
_entity_poly.pdbx_seq_one_letter_code
_entity_poly.pdbx_strand_id
1 'polypeptide(L)'
;MANEKSVIDEWSVRDLEDGSSLTITVVSCTELGNQSQPGIQVLYMGNTINYEPLIVERWAYQASKKGVDEYLLEDQSWMYYQDQFVKNYLVLGSPLKAKVEVKTRSSKVISREYALPFDV
;
A
#
# COMPACT_ATOMS: atom_id res chain seq x y z
N MET A 1 -7.23 2.77 25.64
CA MET A 1 -6.25 1.75 25.22
C MET A 1 -5.28 2.47 24.28
N ALA A 2 -4.01 2.08 24.23
CA ALA A 2 -3.05 2.72 23.34
C ALA A 2 -3.11 2.03 21.96
N ASN A 3 -2.94 2.79 20.88
CA ASN A 3 -2.81 2.22 19.54
C ASN A 3 -1.63 1.25 19.48
N GLU A 4 -1.90 -0.01 19.14
CA GLU A 4 -0.88 -1.04 18.99
C GLU A 4 -0.49 -1.13 17.51
N LYS A 5 0.81 -1.04 17.25
CA LYS A 5 1.39 -1.16 15.91
C LYS A 5 2.29 -2.38 15.84
N SER A 6 2.06 -3.25 14.87
CA SER A 6 2.90 -4.42 14.62
C SER A 6 3.28 -4.52 13.15
N VAL A 7 4.56 -4.77 12.88
CA VAL A 7 5.06 -5.02 11.52
C VAL A 7 4.52 -6.37 11.07
N ILE A 8 3.74 -6.38 9.99
CA ILE A 8 3.23 -7.60 9.35
C ILE A 8 4.26 -8.15 8.38
N ASP A 9 4.96 -7.25 7.68
CA ASP A 9 5.91 -7.61 6.64
C ASP A 9 6.91 -6.47 6.42
N GLU A 10 8.14 -6.83 6.06
CA GLU A 10 9.18 -5.89 5.66
C GLU A 10 10.03 -6.54 4.56
N TRP A 11 10.23 -5.82 3.48
CA TRP A 11 11.00 -6.32 2.35
C TRP A 11 11.62 -5.19 1.55
N SER A 12 12.73 -5.50 0.88
CA SER A 12 13.49 -4.54 0.11
C SER A 12 13.77 -5.06 -1.29
N VAL A 13 13.71 -4.15 -2.26
CA VAL A 13 14.16 -4.40 -3.63
C VAL A 13 15.45 -3.64 -3.85
N ARG A 14 16.54 -4.36 -4.08
CA ARG A 14 17.85 -3.77 -4.33
C ARG A 14 17.97 -3.32 -5.78
N ASP A 15 18.52 -2.14 -6.00
CA ASP A 15 19.00 -1.73 -7.31
C ASP A 15 20.49 -2.09 -7.44
N LEU A 16 20.82 -2.85 -8.48
CA LEU A 16 22.19 -3.26 -8.81
C LEU A 16 22.98 -2.15 -9.51
N GLU A 17 22.31 -1.15 -10.09
CA GLU A 17 22.98 -0.06 -10.83
C GLU A 17 23.73 0.90 -9.89
N ASP A 18 23.13 1.26 -8.75
CA ASP A 18 23.71 2.21 -7.78
C ASP A 18 23.84 1.62 -6.36
N GLY A 19 23.43 0.36 -6.17
CA GLY A 19 23.48 -0.32 -4.88
C GLY A 19 22.40 0.12 -3.88
N SER A 20 21.51 1.04 -4.25
CA SER A 20 20.41 1.52 -3.41
C SER A 20 19.34 0.43 -3.21
N SER A 21 18.38 0.67 -2.33
CA SER A 21 17.26 -0.27 -2.11
C SER A 21 15.98 0.48 -1.78
N LEU A 22 14.87 0.00 -2.34
CA LEU A 22 13.52 0.44 -1.99
C LEU A 22 12.95 -0.52 -0.95
N THR A 23 12.85 -0.06 0.30
CA THR A 23 12.28 -0.84 1.40
C THR A 23 10.83 -0.46 1.63
N ILE A 24 9.98 -1.48 1.73
CA ILE A 24 8.58 -1.38 2.08
C ILE A 24 8.40 -2.04 3.45
N THR A 25 7.81 -1.32 4.39
CA THR A 25 7.41 -1.84 5.69
C THR A 25 5.89 -1.73 5.80
N VAL A 26 5.22 -2.82 6.14
CA VAL A 26 3.77 -2.89 6.28
C VAL A 26 3.42 -3.14 7.73
N VAL A 27 2.58 -2.28 8.28
CA VAL A 27 2.27 -2.23 9.72
C VAL A 27 0.76 -2.32 9.93
N SER A 28 0.29 -3.29 10.72
CA SER A 28 -1.08 -3.27 11.22
C SER A 28 -1.18 -2.30 12.38
N CYS A 29 -2.28 -1.55 12.42
CA CYS A 29 -2.62 -0.65 13.51
C CYS A 29 -3.99 -1.04 14.05
N THR A 30 -4.14 -1.09 15.38
CA THR A 30 -5.46 -1.31 16.01
C THR A 30 -6.35 -0.08 15.92
N GLU A 31 -5.75 1.12 15.85
CA GLU A 31 -6.45 2.39 15.65
C GLU A 31 -5.75 3.22 14.55
N LEU A 32 -6.44 3.47 13.43
CA LEU A 32 -5.90 4.23 12.31
C LEU A 32 -6.91 5.27 11.80
N GLY A 33 -6.38 6.49 11.63
CA GLY A 33 -7.06 7.64 11.05
C GLY A 33 -8.30 8.11 11.80
N ASN A 34 -9.23 8.77 11.10
CA ASN A 34 -10.22 9.65 11.75
C ASN A 34 -11.27 8.91 12.58
N GLN A 35 -11.54 7.64 12.25
CA GLN A 35 -12.51 6.82 12.97
C GLN A 35 -11.87 5.94 14.05
N SER A 36 -10.54 6.02 14.22
CA SER A 36 -9.78 5.17 15.15
C SER A 36 -10.11 3.68 15.01
N GLN A 37 -10.26 3.20 13.77
CA GLN A 37 -10.60 1.81 13.46
C GLN A 37 -9.33 1.02 13.07
N PRO A 38 -9.35 -0.32 13.15
CA PRO A 38 -8.25 -1.14 12.66
C PRO A 38 -7.90 -0.83 11.20
N GLY A 39 -6.62 -0.90 10.85
CA GLY A 39 -6.16 -0.65 9.49
C GLY A 39 -4.71 -1.04 9.25
N ILE A 40 -4.22 -0.76 8.04
CA ILE A 40 -2.84 -1.05 7.63
C ILE A 40 -2.16 0.23 7.16
N GLN A 41 -0.89 0.40 7.54
CA GLN A 41 0.00 1.43 7.01
C GLN A 41 1.06 0.79 6.11
N VAL A 42 1.28 1.37 4.93
CA VAL A 42 2.42 1.06 4.07
C VAL A 42 3.42 2.20 4.17
N LEU A 43 4.65 1.89 4.56
CA LEU A 43 5.73 2.84 4.80
C LEU A 43 6.85 2.62 3.79
N TYR A 44 7.27 3.66 3.08
CA TYR A 44 8.42 3.62 2.18
C TYR A 44 8.95 5.02 1.88
N MET A 45 10.27 5.19 1.81
CA MET A 45 10.92 6.46 1.42
C MET A 45 10.36 7.71 2.16
N GLY A 46 9.96 7.57 3.44
CA GLY A 46 9.34 8.64 4.23
C GLY A 46 7.84 8.88 3.96
N ASN A 47 7.25 8.20 2.98
CA ASN A 47 5.80 8.19 2.73
C ASN A 47 5.11 7.23 3.69
N THR A 48 3.89 7.58 4.11
CA THR A 48 3.00 6.74 4.91
C THR A 48 1.64 6.72 4.26
N ILE A 49 1.23 5.56 3.78
CA ILE A 49 -0.06 5.37 3.12
C ILE A 49 -0.98 4.63 4.08
N ASN A 50 -2.08 5.26 4.46
CA ASN A 50 -3.05 4.71 5.40
C ASN A 50 -4.18 4.03 4.64
N TYR A 51 -4.33 2.72 4.84
CA TYR A 51 -5.52 1.98 4.47
C TYR A 51 -6.44 1.92 5.69
N GLU A 52 -7.19 2.99 5.90
CA GLU A 52 -8.24 3.11 6.92
C GLU A 52 -9.64 3.03 6.28
N PRO A 53 -10.69 2.62 7.02
CA PRO A 53 -12.02 2.37 6.45
C PRO A 53 -12.58 3.53 5.63
N LEU A 54 -12.53 4.76 6.16
CA LEU A 54 -13.16 5.93 5.52
C LEU A 54 -12.55 6.26 4.15
N ILE A 55 -11.22 6.18 4.02
CA ILE A 55 -10.57 6.49 2.74
C ILE A 55 -10.68 5.31 1.77
N VAL A 56 -10.61 4.08 2.29
CA VAL A 56 -10.76 2.86 1.49
C VAL A 56 -12.16 2.75 0.89
N GLU A 57 -13.22 3.12 1.62
CA GLU A 57 -14.58 3.18 1.10
C GLU A 57 -14.68 4.14 -0.11
N ARG A 58 -14.04 5.32 -0.02
CA ARG A 58 -13.99 6.29 -1.12
C ARG A 58 -13.23 5.75 -2.33
N TRP A 59 -12.09 5.09 -2.10
CA TRP A 59 -11.32 4.46 -3.17
C TRP A 59 -12.10 3.30 -3.81
N ALA A 60 -12.77 2.47 -3.02
CA ALA A 60 -13.59 1.37 -3.52
C ALA A 60 -14.75 1.86 -4.40
N TYR A 61 -15.38 2.96 -3.99
CA TYR A 61 -16.40 3.63 -4.81
C TYR A 61 -15.83 4.18 -6.12
N GLN A 62 -14.66 4.83 -6.08
CA GLN A 62 -13.99 5.32 -7.29
C GLN A 62 -13.57 4.17 -8.23
N ALA A 63 -13.06 3.08 -7.69
CA ALA A 63 -12.70 1.87 -8.41
C ALA A 63 -13.93 1.25 -9.11
N SER A 64 -15.02 1.10 -8.36
CA SER A 64 -16.30 0.61 -8.89
C SER A 64 -16.83 1.49 -10.02
N LYS A 65 -16.73 2.82 -9.89
CA LYS A 65 -17.08 3.76 -10.96
C LYS A 65 -16.23 3.63 -12.20
N LYS A 66 -14.94 3.32 -12.05
CA LYS A 66 -14.03 3.07 -13.18
C LYS A 66 -14.15 1.66 -13.74
N GLY A 67 -14.87 0.75 -13.06
CA GLY A 67 -15.03 -0.64 -13.46
C GLY A 67 -13.73 -1.44 -13.42
N VAL A 68 -12.87 -1.17 -12.43
CA VAL A 68 -11.58 -1.86 -12.26
C VAL A 68 -11.52 -2.62 -10.96
N ASP A 69 -10.90 -3.81 -10.99
CA ASP A 69 -10.70 -4.65 -9.80
C ASP A 69 -9.45 -4.24 -9.00
N GLU A 70 -8.46 -3.66 -9.68
CA GLU A 70 -7.28 -3.06 -9.03
C GLU A 70 -7.27 -1.55 -9.27
N TYR A 71 -7.38 -0.79 -8.18
CA TYR A 71 -7.43 0.66 -8.24
C TYR A 71 -6.09 1.26 -7.84
N LEU A 72 -5.35 1.77 -8.83
CA LEU A 72 -4.10 2.48 -8.60
C LEU A 72 -4.36 3.78 -7.82
N LEU A 73 -3.71 3.91 -6.68
CA LEU A 73 -3.71 5.12 -5.86
C LEU A 73 -2.60 6.05 -6.34
N GLU A 74 -2.84 6.74 -7.45
CA GLU A 74 -1.83 7.57 -8.14
C GLU A 74 -1.18 8.60 -7.19
N ASP A 75 -1.99 9.33 -6.42
CA ASP A 75 -1.50 10.33 -5.45
C ASP A 75 -0.76 9.72 -4.25
N GLN A 76 -0.93 8.42 -4.03
CA GLN A 76 -0.28 7.65 -2.96
C GLN A 76 0.85 6.78 -3.51
N SER A 77 1.26 6.98 -4.76
CA SER A 77 2.27 6.19 -5.44
C SER A 77 3.45 7.07 -5.82
N TRP A 78 4.66 6.53 -5.69
CA TRP A 78 5.85 7.17 -6.22
C TRP A 78 6.17 6.59 -7.60
N MET A 79 5.77 7.32 -8.64
CA MET A 79 5.83 6.89 -10.05
C MET A 79 6.49 7.91 -10.98
N TYR A 80 7.40 8.73 -10.44
CA TYR A 80 8.05 9.79 -11.24
C TYR A 80 8.92 9.23 -12.38
N TYR A 81 9.54 8.06 -12.16
CA TYR A 81 10.35 7.37 -13.17
C TYR A 81 9.61 6.15 -13.70
N GLN A 82 9.77 5.85 -14.99
CA GLN A 82 9.07 4.71 -15.64
C GLN A 82 9.65 3.36 -15.24
N ASP A 83 10.94 3.30 -14.95
CA ASP A 83 11.71 2.11 -14.63
C ASP A 83 11.97 1.92 -13.14
N GLN A 84 11.59 2.91 -12.30
CA GLN A 84 11.78 2.89 -10.86
C GLN A 84 10.54 3.46 -10.16
N PHE A 85 9.83 2.63 -9.41
CA PHE A 85 8.57 3.03 -8.78
C PHE A 85 8.20 2.24 -7.52
N VAL A 86 7.31 2.85 -6.74
CA VAL A 86 6.49 2.19 -5.72
C VAL A 86 5.03 2.56 -5.99
N LYS A 87 4.21 1.58 -6.36
CA LYS A 87 2.79 1.77 -6.66
C LYS A 87 1.95 1.14 -5.57
N ASN A 88 0.96 1.89 -5.12
CA ASN A 88 0.00 1.47 -4.13
C ASN A 88 -1.36 1.30 -4.79
N TYR A 89 -2.04 0.20 -4.48
CA TYR A 89 -3.33 -0.14 -5.06
C TYR A 89 -4.29 -0.57 -3.96
N LEU A 90 -5.57 -0.26 -4.18
CA LEU A 90 -6.66 -0.97 -3.53
C LEU A 90 -7.15 -2.08 -4.46
N VAL A 91 -7.08 -3.33 -4.02
CA VAL A 91 -7.65 -4.48 -4.73
C VAL A 91 -9.04 -4.74 -4.19
N LEU A 92 -10.03 -4.68 -5.08
CA LEU A 92 -11.42 -5.01 -4.78
C LEU A 92 -11.59 -6.52 -4.62
N GLY A 93 -12.47 -6.91 -3.70
CA GLY A 93 -12.73 -8.30 -3.37
C GLY A 93 -13.30 -8.45 -1.95
N SER A 94 -13.46 -9.70 -1.52
CA SER A 94 -13.83 -10.03 -0.14
C SER A 94 -12.82 -11.06 0.37
N PRO A 95 -11.84 -10.67 1.20
CA PRO A 95 -11.63 -9.31 1.74
C PRO A 95 -10.99 -8.36 0.70
N LEU A 96 -11.14 -7.06 0.94
CA LEU A 96 -10.34 -6.03 0.27
C LEU A 96 -8.85 -6.21 0.61
N LYS A 97 -7.97 -5.76 -0.29
CA LYS A 97 -6.52 -5.82 -0.04
C LYS A 97 -5.80 -4.54 -0.42
N ALA A 98 -4.77 -4.20 0.36
CA ALA A 98 -3.72 -3.28 -0.06
C ALA A 98 -2.71 -4.05 -0.92
N LYS A 99 -2.39 -3.54 -2.11
CA LYS A 99 -1.35 -4.12 -2.97
C LYS A 99 -0.24 -3.10 -3.19
N VAL A 100 1.00 -3.56 -3.08
CA VAL A 100 2.20 -2.74 -3.30
C VAL A 100 3.05 -3.39 -4.38
N GLU A 101 3.28 -2.64 -5.46
CA GLU A 101 4.21 -3.04 -6.51
C GLU A 101 5.47 -2.17 -6.47
N VAL A 102 6.63 -2.81 -6.43
CA VAL A 102 7.92 -2.13 -6.39
C VAL A 102 8.78 -2.58 -7.55
N LYS A 103 9.46 -1.62 -8.16
CA LYS A 103 10.45 -1.86 -9.19
C LYS A 103 11.64 -0.94 -9.00
N THR A 104 12.84 -1.49 -9.07
CA THR A 104 14.09 -0.73 -9.29
C THR A 104 14.53 -0.88 -10.74
N ARG A 105 15.50 -0.08 -11.20
CA ARG A 105 15.90 -0.05 -12.62
C ARG A 105 16.36 -1.42 -13.11
N SER A 106 17.03 -2.15 -12.24
CA SER A 106 17.60 -3.48 -12.48
C SER A 106 16.70 -4.64 -12.07
N SER A 107 15.53 -4.41 -11.46
CA SER A 107 14.64 -5.47 -10.99
C SER A 107 13.44 -5.73 -11.90
N LYS A 108 12.88 -6.94 -11.79
CA LYS A 108 11.49 -7.18 -12.18
C LYS A 108 10.55 -6.50 -11.16
N VAL A 109 9.30 -6.32 -11.56
CA VAL A 109 8.26 -5.85 -10.64
C VAL A 109 8.02 -6.93 -9.57
N ILE A 110 8.12 -6.53 -8.31
CA ILE A 110 7.75 -7.36 -7.16
C ILE A 110 6.44 -6.82 -6.61
N SER A 111 5.46 -7.69 -6.43
CA SER A 111 4.13 -7.36 -5.93
C SER A 111 3.82 -8.13 -4.66
N ARG A 112 3.27 -7.44 -3.64
CA ARG A 112 2.71 -8.08 -2.44
C ARG A 112 1.33 -7.51 -2.13
N GLU A 113 0.46 -8.38 -1.63
CA GLU A 113 -0.92 -8.05 -1.23
C GLU A 113 -1.13 -8.33 0.25
N TYR A 114 -1.91 -7.49 0.91
CA TYR A 114 -2.22 -7.58 2.33
C TYR A 114 -3.72 -7.39 2.53
N ALA A 115 -4.38 -8.38 3.12
CA ALA A 115 -5.81 -8.29 3.43
C ALA A 115 -6.07 -7.17 4.44
N LEU A 116 -7.09 -6.34 4.18
CA LEU A 116 -7.49 -5.29 5.10
C LEU A 116 -8.27 -5.89 6.28
N PRO A 117 -8.09 -5.38 7.52
CA PRO A 117 -8.73 -5.93 8.71
C PRO A 117 -10.18 -5.46 8.90
N PHE A 118 -10.85 -5.07 7.81
CA PHE A 118 -12.21 -4.54 7.80
C PHE A 118 -12.86 -4.73 6.43
N ASP A 119 -14.18 -4.62 6.40
CA ASP A 119 -14.99 -4.55 5.19
C ASP A 119 -15.53 -3.12 5.01
N VAL A 120 -15.88 -2.73 3.78
CA VAL A 120 -16.50 -1.43 3.43
C VAL A 120 -17.70 -1.62 2.49
#